data_AF-A0A942BCM1-F1
#
_entry.id   AF-A0A942BCM1-F1
#
_cell.length_a   1.000
_cell.length_b   1.000
_cell.length_c   1.000
_cell.angle_alpha   90.00
_cell.angle_beta   90.00
_cell.angle_gamma   90.00
#
_symmetry.space_group_name_H-M   'P 1'
#
loop_
_entity.id
_entity.type
_entity.pdbx_description
1 polymer ?
#
loop_
_entity_poly.entity_id
_entity_poly.type
_entity_poly.pdbx_seq_one_letter_code
_entity_poly.pdbx_strand_id
1 'polypeptide(L)'
;MKRFVAVALVMGLMGMALAQGTFTIRRPLDGSTVRETVKVRVPKNSIPDNGYLGVVVNGKFLEAVMPEVDGQDYVYDLDTKARGIADGPLNIEMVLYQDMGEGRKPQVLNRSSVKVTLDNHTSIAVSEEGRRLRYKFKPGSEWVYNIKESISLAQVTQAQAQLGSRAYESILRDEDLRLLYAVDNVYSGSEGKEGLVRMQPLPEKNKDYAMLTVRGDTEPSKVMDYDMHPVYMRVTDTGREVFGSLPSYFPMEGTSGESFRTDLFAVLPLPVLPTKAVKPGDVWQGSFLFGAYDLAKKDEIDKLTQALPGKAVFEGVEWQHGIPCAKLRTTVAVGAKDLKDVSNLGLQQGQASSVKIESLVWLAMDRGQVIRQELVLSQESLVDVAVNTGGGGGFGGPSGAATGGKGGRIGGGGNAFGGEAGDIDRPGLPSFSLNPQVGPDGGVTLFQQRGGARGGRQGGPPAGSVPPGTFGAPGRQGPGGFSGPGGFSGPGAGGGAGAGGGQATQKQIVRISATIIMELES
;
A
#
# COMPACT_ATOMS: atom_id res chain seq x y z
N MET A 1 51.79 -71.07 -27.83
CA MET A 1 50.42 -70.50 -27.87
C MET A 1 49.77 -70.65 -26.50
N LYS A 2 49.05 -69.62 -26.05
CA LYS A 2 48.18 -69.54 -24.85
C LYS A 2 48.86 -69.28 -23.48
N ARG A 3 49.35 -68.06 -23.31
CA ARG A 3 49.24 -67.26 -22.08
C ARG A 3 48.72 -65.88 -22.54
N PHE A 4 47.90 -65.20 -21.73
CA PHE A 4 47.26 -63.88 -21.94
C PHE A 4 45.72 -63.91 -22.06
N VAL A 5 45.02 -64.07 -20.94
CA VAL A 5 43.62 -63.58 -20.78
C VAL A 5 43.31 -63.00 -19.38
N ALA A 6 44.12 -63.21 -18.35
CA ALA A 6 43.73 -62.91 -16.96
C ALA A 6 44.08 -61.51 -16.40
N VAL A 7 44.22 -60.45 -17.22
CA VAL A 7 44.59 -59.09 -16.72
C VAL A 7 43.56 -58.00 -17.07
N ALA A 8 42.54 -58.27 -17.89
CA ALA A 8 41.61 -57.25 -18.35
C ALA A 8 40.39 -56.98 -17.42
N LEU A 9 40.28 -57.61 -16.26
CA LEU A 9 39.09 -57.51 -15.40
C LEU A 9 39.28 -56.75 -14.08
N VAL A 10 40.48 -56.22 -13.79
CA VAL A 10 40.78 -55.49 -12.54
C VAL A 10 41.02 -53.99 -12.76
N MET A 11 41.06 -53.51 -14.01
CA MET A 11 41.13 -52.07 -14.35
C MET A 11 39.75 -51.45 -14.69
N GLY A 12 38.66 -52.00 -14.16
CA GLY A 12 37.29 -51.55 -14.45
C GLY A 12 36.57 -50.86 -13.29
N LEU A 13 37.21 -50.63 -12.14
CA LEU A 13 36.56 -50.15 -10.91
C LEU A 13 37.14 -48.86 -10.32
N MET A 14 37.94 -48.10 -11.07
CA MET A 14 38.37 -46.75 -10.68
C MET A 14 37.99 -45.76 -11.77
N GLY A 15 36.76 -45.25 -11.73
CA GLY A 15 36.31 -44.31 -12.76
C GLY A 15 34.90 -43.79 -12.62
N MET A 16 34.33 -43.76 -11.42
CA MET A 16 33.18 -42.91 -11.11
C MET A 16 33.42 -42.17 -9.81
N ALA A 17 34.48 -41.36 -9.80
CA ALA A 17 34.46 -40.16 -8.98
C ALA A 17 33.40 -39.25 -9.61
N LEU A 18 32.14 -39.43 -9.21
CA LEU A 18 31.11 -38.42 -9.43
C LEU A 18 31.72 -37.12 -8.90
N ALA A 19 31.82 -36.13 -9.78
CA ALA A 19 32.25 -34.79 -9.44
C ALA A 19 31.19 -34.14 -8.54
N GLN A 20 31.07 -34.62 -7.29
CA GLN A 20 30.49 -33.81 -6.22
C GLN A 20 31.42 -32.61 -6.10
N GLY A 21 30.90 -31.44 -6.49
CA GLY A 21 31.65 -30.20 -6.35
C GLY A 21 32.05 -30.03 -4.89
N THR A 22 33.27 -29.58 -4.64
CA THR A 22 33.73 -29.32 -3.26
C THR A 22 32.75 -28.36 -2.59
N PHE A 23 32.23 -28.73 -1.41
CA PHE A 23 31.37 -27.85 -0.61
C PHE A 23 32.22 -26.70 -0.05
N THR A 24 32.16 -25.55 -0.72
CA THR A 24 32.88 -24.34 -0.33
C THR A 24 32.01 -23.12 -0.60
N ILE A 25 32.10 -22.11 0.26
CA ILE A 25 31.59 -20.77 -0.04
C ILE A 25 32.49 -20.18 -1.14
N ARG A 26 31.90 -19.84 -2.29
CA ARG A 26 32.58 -19.17 -3.41
C ARG A 26 32.58 -17.65 -3.29
N ARG A 27 31.50 -17.10 -2.73
CA ARG A 27 31.33 -15.68 -2.44
C ARG A 27 30.55 -15.52 -1.12
N PRO A 28 30.82 -14.48 -0.32
CA PRO A 28 31.90 -13.50 -0.48
C PRO A 28 33.30 -14.13 -0.37
N LEU A 29 34.34 -13.40 -0.78
CA LEU A 29 35.73 -13.87 -0.64
C LEU A 29 36.22 -13.60 0.79
N ASP A 30 37.14 -14.44 1.27
CA ASP A 30 37.77 -14.23 2.57
C ASP A 30 38.50 -12.87 2.62
N GLY A 31 38.33 -12.14 3.71
CA GLY A 31 38.85 -10.79 3.92
C GLY A 31 38.08 -9.67 3.21
N SER A 32 37.02 -9.97 2.44
CA SER A 32 36.27 -8.92 1.74
C SER A 32 35.42 -8.05 2.67
N THR A 33 35.17 -6.81 2.24
CA THR A 33 34.18 -5.94 2.90
C THR A 33 32.81 -6.16 2.26
N VAL A 34 31.81 -6.40 3.09
CA VAL A 34 30.43 -6.66 2.67
C VAL A 34 29.48 -5.67 3.34
N ARG A 35 28.33 -5.43 2.70
CA ARG A 35 27.34 -4.44 3.14
C ARG A 35 25.93 -4.95 2.88
N GLU A 36 24.98 -4.46 3.65
CA GLU A 36 23.54 -4.66 3.49
C GLU A 36 23.16 -6.15 3.45
N THR A 37 22.93 -6.68 2.25
CA THR A 37 22.62 -8.09 2.02
C THR A 37 23.83 -8.80 1.44
N VAL A 38 24.37 -9.77 2.18
CA VAL A 38 25.52 -10.55 1.75
C VAL A 38 25.05 -11.79 1.01
N LYS A 39 25.30 -11.84 -0.30
CA LYS A 39 24.98 -13.01 -1.13
C LYS A 39 26.02 -14.11 -0.93
N VAL A 40 25.67 -15.13 -0.15
CA VAL A 40 26.52 -16.28 0.10
C VAL A 40 26.27 -17.34 -0.98
N ARG A 41 27.30 -17.62 -1.78
CA ARG A 41 27.21 -18.53 -2.94
C ARG A 41 27.92 -19.84 -2.69
N VAL A 42 27.22 -20.94 -2.91
CA VAL A 42 27.74 -22.32 -2.74
C VAL A 42 27.48 -23.12 -4.02
N PRO A 43 28.43 -23.91 -4.55
CA PRO A 43 28.23 -24.65 -5.79
C PRO A 43 27.02 -25.58 -5.75
N LYS A 44 26.19 -25.54 -6.80
CA LYS A 44 24.96 -26.35 -6.88
C LYS A 44 25.23 -27.86 -6.73
N ASN A 45 26.31 -28.35 -7.31
CA ASN A 45 26.66 -29.77 -7.29
C ASN A 45 27.33 -30.24 -5.99
N SER A 46 27.38 -29.38 -4.95
CA SER A 46 28.00 -29.70 -3.65
C SER A 46 27.00 -30.08 -2.55
N ILE A 47 25.70 -29.90 -2.79
CA ILE A 47 24.63 -30.28 -1.86
C ILE A 47 23.97 -31.55 -2.42
N PRO A 48 23.97 -32.68 -1.68
CA PRO A 48 23.31 -33.91 -2.11
C PRO A 48 21.78 -33.77 -2.06
N ASP A 49 21.08 -34.70 -2.73
CA ASP A 49 19.63 -34.83 -2.61
C ASP A 49 19.23 -35.06 -1.14
N ASN A 50 18.20 -34.35 -0.67
CA ASN A 50 17.79 -34.24 0.75
C ASN A 50 18.80 -33.56 1.69
N GLY A 51 19.80 -32.86 1.15
CA GLY A 51 20.67 -31.98 1.89
C GLY A 51 20.03 -30.61 2.15
N TYR A 52 20.49 -29.90 3.19
CA TYR A 52 20.12 -28.50 3.42
C TYR A 52 21.26 -27.78 4.14
N LEU A 53 21.24 -26.44 4.13
CA LEU A 53 22.29 -25.62 4.75
C LEU A 53 21.83 -25.07 6.09
N GLY A 54 22.63 -25.24 7.13
CA GLY A 54 22.56 -24.42 8.33
C GLY A 54 23.46 -23.20 8.20
N VAL A 55 22.89 -22.03 8.40
CA VAL A 55 23.60 -20.75 8.38
C VAL A 55 24.00 -20.39 9.81
N VAL A 56 25.30 -20.22 10.02
CA VAL A 56 25.88 -19.84 11.31
C VAL A 56 26.65 -18.54 11.12
N VAL A 57 26.39 -17.54 11.95
CA VAL A 57 27.06 -16.25 11.90
C VAL A 57 27.67 -15.94 13.26
N ASN A 58 28.98 -15.68 13.29
CA ASN A 58 29.75 -15.46 14.52
C ASN A 58 29.53 -16.57 15.57
N GLY A 59 29.42 -17.83 15.12
CA GLY A 59 29.19 -19.00 15.97
C GLY A 59 27.74 -19.18 16.44
N LYS A 60 26.83 -18.27 16.09
CA LYS A 60 25.39 -18.38 16.40
C LYS A 60 24.65 -18.96 15.21
N PHE A 61 23.93 -20.05 15.43
CA PHE A 61 23.00 -20.60 14.43
C PHE A 61 21.88 -19.60 14.16
N LEU A 62 21.67 -19.27 12.89
CA LEU A 62 20.59 -18.39 12.45
C LEU A 62 19.38 -19.21 12.02
N GLU A 63 19.56 -20.07 11.03
CA GLU A 63 18.48 -20.86 10.45
C GLU A 63 19.01 -22.02 9.60
N ALA A 64 18.10 -22.94 9.26
CA ALA A 64 18.33 -24.01 8.31
C ALA A 64 17.45 -23.78 7.09
N VAL A 65 18.06 -23.73 5.90
CA VAL A 65 17.40 -23.38 4.65
C VAL A 65 17.91 -24.22 3.50
N MET A 66 17.05 -24.42 2.50
CA MET A 66 17.49 -24.76 1.15
C MET A 66 17.51 -23.46 0.34
N PRO A 67 18.68 -22.91 -0.03
CA PRO A 67 18.74 -21.66 -0.77
C PRO A 67 18.20 -21.80 -2.20
N GLU A 68 17.86 -20.68 -2.80
CA GLU A 68 17.47 -20.65 -4.21
C GLU A 68 18.66 -20.90 -5.13
N VAL A 69 18.40 -21.39 -6.35
CA VAL A 69 19.44 -21.65 -7.35
C VAL A 69 19.52 -20.47 -8.32
N ASP A 70 20.69 -19.85 -8.41
CA ASP A 70 21.03 -18.83 -9.41
C ASP A 70 22.19 -19.36 -10.28
N GLY A 71 21.85 -19.82 -11.49
CA GLY A 71 22.82 -20.41 -12.43
C GLY A 71 23.47 -21.68 -11.89
N GLN A 72 24.75 -21.59 -11.51
CA GLN A 72 25.58 -22.71 -11.03
C GLN A 72 25.75 -22.73 -9.51
N ASP A 73 25.11 -21.80 -8.80
CA ASP A 73 25.22 -21.61 -7.35
C ASP A 73 23.86 -21.73 -6.67
N TYR A 74 23.87 -22.28 -5.45
CA TYR A 74 22.89 -21.93 -4.44
C TYR A 74 23.25 -20.56 -3.86
N VAL A 75 22.28 -19.66 -3.75
CA VAL A 75 22.47 -18.31 -3.24
C VAL A 75 21.59 -18.11 -2.00
N TYR A 76 22.25 -17.80 -0.89
CA TYR A 76 21.60 -17.38 0.34
C TYR A 76 21.86 -15.90 0.59
N ASP A 77 20.79 -15.14 0.73
CA ASP A 77 20.85 -13.70 0.95
C ASP A 77 20.78 -13.40 2.46
N LEU A 78 21.94 -13.07 3.04
CA LEU A 78 22.04 -12.66 4.44
C LEU A 78 21.78 -11.16 4.58
N ASP A 79 20.55 -10.77 4.88
CA ASP A 79 20.23 -9.39 5.26
C ASP A 79 20.80 -9.08 6.66
N THR A 80 21.91 -8.35 6.69
CA THR A 80 22.60 -8.02 7.94
C THR A 80 21.90 -6.90 8.71
N LYS A 81 21.19 -5.99 8.02
CA LYS A 81 20.49 -4.86 8.65
C LYS A 81 19.21 -5.35 9.31
N ALA A 82 18.39 -6.14 8.61
CA ALA A 82 17.17 -6.71 9.17
C ALA A 82 17.43 -7.62 10.39
N ARG A 83 18.60 -8.26 10.43
CA ARG A 83 19.03 -9.13 11.54
C ARG A 83 19.76 -8.38 12.67
N GLY A 84 19.98 -7.07 12.53
CA GLY A 84 20.67 -6.27 13.55
C GLY A 84 22.11 -6.71 13.80
N ILE A 85 22.82 -7.17 12.76
CA ILE A 85 24.23 -7.57 12.87
C ILE A 85 25.09 -6.30 12.87
N ALA A 86 25.89 -6.12 13.91
CA ALA A 86 26.77 -4.96 14.05
C ALA A 86 27.93 -4.98 13.05
N ASP A 87 28.36 -3.79 12.62
CA ASP A 87 29.57 -3.60 11.81
C ASP A 87 30.83 -4.19 12.47
N GLY A 88 31.80 -4.57 11.65
CA GLY A 88 33.09 -5.11 12.07
C GLY A 88 33.34 -6.53 11.54
N PRO A 89 34.27 -7.29 12.17
CA PRO A 89 34.58 -8.64 11.74
C PRO A 89 33.36 -9.56 11.82
N LEU A 90 33.08 -10.25 10.71
CA LEU A 90 31.94 -11.15 10.54
C LEU A 90 32.43 -12.50 10.01
N ASN A 91 32.17 -13.58 10.74
CA ASN A 91 32.42 -14.94 10.28
C ASN A 91 31.10 -15.58 9.85
N ILE A 92 30.99 -15.88 8.56
CA ILE A 92 29.83 -16.58 7.98
C ILE A 92 30.24 -18.03 7.77
N GLU A 93 29.49 -18.95 8.35
CA GLU A 93 29.69 -20.39 8.23
C GLU A 93 28.43 -21.06 7.67
N MET A 94 28.63 -21.88 6.65
CA MET A 94 27.63 -22.75 6.05
C MET A 94 27.91 -24.19 6.48
N VAL A 95 26.93 -24.82 7.11
CA VAL A 95 27.00 -26.21 7.57
C VAL A 95 26.08 -27.05 6.71
N LEU A 96 26.64 -28.00 5.96
CA LEU A 96 25.85 -28.92 5.15
C LEU A 96 25.30 -30.04 6.03
N TYR A 97 23.98 -30.12 6.10
CA TYR A 97 23.26 -31.22 6.74
C TYR A 97 22.69 -32.16 5.68
N GLN A 98 22.55 -33.43 6.05
CA GLN A 98 21.76 -34.41 5.32
C GLN A 98 20.69 -34.97 6.24
N ASP A 99 19.45 -34.97 5.75
CA ASP A 99 18.36 -35.67 6.41
C ASP A 99 18.54 -37.18 6.20
N MET A 100 18.46 -37.92 7.31
CA MET A 100 18.65 -39.38 7.35
C MET A 100 17.32 -40.12 7.47
N GLY A 101 16.19 -39.41 7.32
CA GLY A 101 14.82 -39.93 7.39
C GLY A 101 14.22 -39.85 8.79
N GLU A 102 12.96 -40.26 8.91
CA GLU A 102 12.16 -40.14 10.14
C GLU A 102 12.85 -40.73 11.39
N GLY A 103 12.90 -39.92 12.46
CA GLY A 103 13.40 -40.32 13.77
C GLY A 103 14.93 -40.29 13.94
N ARG A 104 15.69 -39.94 12.90
CA ARG A 104 17.15 -39.80 12.97
C ARG A 104 17.57 -38.33 13.05
N LYS A 105 18.64 -38.07 13.81
CA LYS A 105 19.21 -36.72 13.87
C LYS A 105 19.89 -36.40 12.54
N PRO A 106 19.69 -35.20 11.98
CA PRO A 106 20.41 -34.77 10.78
C PRO A 106 21.92 -34.87 10.98
N GLN A 107 22.63 -35.37 9.97
CA GLN A 107 24.07 -35.53 10.02
C GLN A 107 24.76 -34.33 9.37
N VAL A 108 25.79 -33.79 10.03
CA VAL A 108 26.68 -32.79 9.42
C VAL A 108 27.61 -33.52 8.45
N LEU A 109 27.51 -33.18 7.16
CA LEU A 109 28.39 -33.72 6.12
C LEU A 109 29.66 -32.88 5.97
N ASN A 110 29.53 -31.55 5.95
CA ASN A 110 30.65 -30.66 5.72
C ASN A 110 30.39 -29.25 6.28
N ARG A 111 31.46 -28.45 6.40
CA ARG A 111 31.42 -27.05 6.85
C ARG A 111 32.31 -26.21 5.96
N SER A 112 31.86 -25.01 5.65
CA SER A 112 32.66 -23.99 4.97
C SER A 112 32.44 -22.66 5.65
N SER A 113 33.51 -21.90 5.87
CA SER A 113 33.44 -20.59 6.50
C SER A 113 34.22 -19.55 5.72
N VAL A 114 33.80 -18.29 5.87
CA VAL A 114 34.46 -17.12 5.31
C VAL A 114 34.42 -16.00 6.34
N LYS A 115 35.55 -15.32 6.50
CA LYS A 115 35.69 -14.12 7.33
C LYS A 115 35.60 -12.90 6.44
N VAL A 116 34.71 -11.99 6.77
CA VAL A 116 34.49 -10.73 6.06
C VAL A 116 34.42 -9.57 7.05
N THR A 117 34.47 -8.35 6.55
CA THR A 117 34.23 -7.15 7.36
C THR A 117 32.89 -6.56 6.96
N LEU A 118 31.94 -6.52 7.89
CA LEU A 118 30.65 -5.86 7.69
C LEU A 118 30.80 -4.35 7.90
N ASP A 119 30.31 -3.57 6.94
CA ASP A 119 30.44 -2.12 6.92
C ASP A 119 29.14 -1.47 6.43
N ASN A 120 28.10 -1.53 7.27
CA ASN A 120 26.81 -0.90 6.96
C ASN A 120 26.82 0.60 7.28
N HIS A 121 27.65 1.06 8.22
CA HIS A 121 27.63 2.42 8.77
C HIS A 121 29.03 3.04 8.90
N THR A 122 30.03 2.26 9.32
CA THR A 122 31.30 2.78 9.85
C THR A 122 32.19 3.53 8.86
N SER A 123 32.19 3.15 7.58
CA SER A 123 32.97 3.84 6.54
C SER A 123 32.39 5.20 6.13
N ILE A 124 31.16 5.52 6.55
CA ILE A 124 30.48 6.74 6.16
C ILE A 124 30.76 7.84 7.17
N ALA A 125 31.73 8.71 6.85
CA ALA A 125 32.09 9.83 7.73
C ALA A 125 31.02 10.94 7.74
N VAL A 126 30.61 11.36 8.94
CA VAL A 126 29.85 12.60 9.18
C VAL A 126 30.70 13.48 10.08
N SER A 127 30.95 14.72 9.65
CA SER A 127 31.76 15.67 10.42
C SER A 127 31.08 16.04 11.73
N GLU A 128 31.88 16.39 12.74
CA GLU A 128 31.37 16.93 14.00
C GLU A 128 30.66 18.28 13.82
N GLU A 129 30.85 18.99 12.71
CA GLU A 129 30.10 20.21 12.40
C GLU A 129 28.71 19.92 11.82
N GLY A 130 28.43 18.67 11.47
CA GLY A 130 27.22 18.25 10.78
C GLY A 130 27.28 18.47 9.26
N ARG A 131 26.28 17.96 8.56
CA ARG A 131 26.19 18.00 7.11
C ARG A 131 24.93 18.72 6.66
N ARG A 132 25.04 19.61 5.67
CA ARG A 132 23.87 20.15 4.96
C ARG A 132 23.35 19.11 3.99
N LEU A 133 22.16 18.59 4.26
CA LEU A 133 21.48 17.65 3.37
C LEU A 133 20.67 18.46 2.35
N ARG A 134 21.00 18.29 1.08
CA ARG A 134 20.42 19.07 -0.03
C ARG A 134 20.24 18.20 -1.27
N TYR A 135 19.18 18.49 -2.01
CA TYR A 135 19.05 18.00 -3.36
C TYR A 135 20.10 18.66 -4.26
N LYS A 136 20.82 17.87 -5.06
CA LYS A 136 21.76 18.40 -6.04
C LYS A 136 21.18 18.22 -7.44
N PHE A 137 20.22 19.07 -7.75
CA PHE A 137 19.60 19.11 -9.08
C PHE A 137 20.64 19.38 -10.17
N LYS A 138 20.58 18.57 -11.23
CA LYS A 138 21.40 18.72 -12.44
C LYS A 138 20.47 18.74 -13.65
N PRO A 139 20.46 19.80 -14.49
CA PRO A 139 19.63 19.81 -15.68
C PRO A 139 19.87 18.57 -16.56
N GLY A 140 18.78 17.98 -17.06
CA GLY A 140 18.77 16.76 -17.85
C GLY A 140 18.94 15.47 -17.06
N SER A 141 19.02 15.50 -15.72
CA SER A 141 19.03 14.27 -14.92
C SER A 141 17.63 13.68 -14.81
N GLU A 142 17.51 12.38 -15.00
CA GLU A 142 16.26 11.63 -14.85
C GLU A 142 16.42 10.58 -13.74
N TRP A 143 15.43 10.53 -12.85
CA TRP A 143 15.33 9.55 -11.78
C TRP A 143 14.00 8.83 -11.92
N VAL A 144 14.03 7.55 -12.24
CA VAL A 144 12.82 6.73 -12.26
C VAL A 144 12.71 6.00 -10.94
N TYR A 145 11.56 6.09 -10.28
CA TYR A 145 11.27 5.37 -9.06
C TYR A 145 10.20 4.31 -9.31
N ASN A 146 10.39 3.14 -8.70
CA ASN A 146 9.33 2.16 -8.52
C ASN A 146 8.60 2.51 -7.21
N ILE A 147 7.31 2.74 -7.31
CA ILE A 147 6.40 3.01 -6.20
C ILE A 147 5.62 1.73 -5.94
N LYS A 148 5.67 1.23 -4.71
CA LYS A 148 4.80 0.15 -4.24
C LYS A 148 3.83 0.71 -3.22
N GLU A 149 2.54 0.58 -3.48
CA GLU A 149 1.48 0.99 -2.58
C GLU A 149 0.74 -0.24 -2.06
N SER A 150 0.70 -0.39 -0.73
CA SER A 150 -0.05 -1.46 -0.08
C SER A 150 -0.99 -0.88 0.98
N ILE A 151 -2.25 -1.31 0.93
CA ILE A 151 -3.26 -0.96 1.94
C ILE A 151 -3.68 -2.24 2.66
N SER A 152 -3.56 -2.24 3.98
CA SER A 152 -3.99 -3.35 4.83
C SER A 152 -5.02 -2.91 5.87
N LEU A 153 -5.88 -3.87 6.22
CA LEU A 153 -6.93 -3.73 7.22
C LEU A 153 -6.74 -4.79 8.30
N ALA A 154 -6.62 -4.33 9.54
CA ALA A 154 -6.56 -5.16 10.73
C ALA A 154 -7.80 -4.88 11.60
N GLN A 155 -8.52 -5.94 11.94
CA GLN A 155 -9.74 -5.85 12.75
C GLN A 155 -9.59 -6.65 14.04
N VAL A 156 -9.86 -6.03 15.19
CA VAL A 156 -9.84 -6.69 16.51
C VAL A 156 -11.01 -6.21 17.34
N THR A 157 -11.74 -7.11 18.00
CA THR A 157 -12.73 -6.66 18.99
C THR A 157 -12.03 -6.05 20.21
N GLN A 158 -12.66 -5.08 20.89
CA GLN A 158 -12.02 -4.43 22.06
C GLN A 158 -11.64 -5.44 23.16
N ALA A 159 -12.46 -6.50 23.34
CA ALA A 159 -12.18 -7.59 24.27
C ALA A 159 -10.95 -8.42 23.87
N GLN A 160 -10.77 -8.72 22.58
CA GLN A 160 -9.58 -9.44 22.07
C GLN A 160 -8.32 -8.58 22.15
N ALA A 161 -8.43 -7.27 21.89
CA ALA A 161 -7.31 -6.34 22.01
C ALA A 161 -6.81 -6.23 23.47
N GLN A 162 -7.73 -6.19 24.45
CA GLN A 162 -7.38 -6.20 25.88
C GLN A 162 -6.72 -7.52 26.33
N LEU A 163 -7.02 -8.63 25.66
CA LEU A 163 -6.40 -9.94 25.90
C LEU A 163 -5.07 -10.14 25.14
N GLY A 164 -4.56 -9.12 24.44
CA GLY A 164 -3.31 -9.20 23.70
C GLY A 164 -3.38 -10.04 22.41
N SER A 165 -4.58 -10.29 21.89
CA SER A 165 -4.75 -11.05 20.63
C SER A 165 -4.24 -10.23 19.44
N ARG A 166 -3.60 -10.90 18.49
CA ARG A 166 -3.18 -10.29 17.22
C ARG A 166 -4.35 -10.26 16.23
N ALA A 167 -4.52 -9.13 15.56
CA ALA A 167 -5.48 -8.99 14.48
C ALA A 167 -5.11 -9.89 13.30
N TYR A 168 -6.12 -10.43 12.61
CA TYR A 168 -5.91 -10.86 11.23
C TYR A 168 -5.75 -9.61 10.36
N GLU A 169 -4.65 -9.54 9.62
CA GLU A 169 -4.36 -8.46 8.68
C GLU A 169 -4.70 -8.93 7.26
N SER A 170 -5.61 -8.22 6.60
CA SER A 170 -5.99 -8.47 5.21
C SER A 170 -5.41 -7.36 4.34
N ILE A 171 -4.65 -7.74 3.32
CA ILE A 171 -4.21 -6.82 2.27
C ILE A 171 -5.43 -6.54 1.39
N LEU A 172 -5.81 -5.27 1.28
CA LEU A 172 -6.95 -4.81 0.50
C LEU A 172 -6.55 -4.35 -0.90
N ARG A 173 -5.34 -3.81 -1.02
CA ARG A 173 -4.79 -3.30 -2.29
C ARG A 173 -3.28 -3.44 -2.24
N ASP A 174 -2.71 -3.81 -3.37
CA ASP A 174 -1.27 -3.85 -3.62
C ASP A 174 -1.05 -3.45 -5.08
N GLU A 175 -0.41 -2.30 -5.32
CA GLU A 175 -0.23 -1.71 -6.65
C GLU A 175 1.20 -1.19 -6.83
N ASP A 176 1.72 -1.40 -8.03
CA ASP A 176 3.03 -0.91 -8.44
C ASP A 176 2.87 0.18 -9.50
N LEU A 177 3.59 1.28 -9.35
CA LEU A 177 3.64 2.40 -10.30
C LEU A 177 5.10 2.80 -10.57
N ARG A 178 5.42 3.15 -11.83
CA ARG A 178 6.70 3.79 -12.16
C ARG A 178 6.51 5.29 -12.27
N LEU A 179 7.39 6.06 -11.65
CA LEU A 179 7.31 7.52 -11.62
C LEU A 179 8.67 8.14 -12.00
N LEU A 180 8.69 8.88 -13.10
CA LEU A 180 9.84 9.68 -13.53
C LEU A 180 9.90 10.99 -12.75
N TYR A 181 11.09 11.39 -12.34
CA TYR A 181 11.46 12.74 -11.91
C TYR A 181 12.59 13.22 -12.82
N ALA A 182 12.27 14.10 -13.76
CA ALA A 182 13.26 14.74 -14.63
C ALA A 182 13.55 16.16 -14.15
N VAL A 183 14.82 16.54 -14.09
CA VAL A 183 15.23 17.91 -13.76
C VAL A 183 15.39 18.68 -15.07
N ASP A 184 14.37 19.43 -15.46
CA ASP A 184 14.37 20.14 -16.75
C ASP A 184 15.22 21.42 -16.70
N ASN A 185 15.28 22.07 -15.53
CA ASN A 185 16.11 23.26 -15.34
C ASN A 185 16.53 23.47 -13.88
N VAL A 186 17.52 24.32 -13.64
CA VAL A 186 17.94 24.76 -12.30
C VAL A 186 18.08 26.28 -12.27
N TYR A 187 17.39 26.90 -11.32
CA TYR A 187 17.39 28.34 -11.08
C TYR A 187 18.22 28.71 -9.85
N SER A 188 18.67 29.95 -9.81
CA SER A 188 19.13 30.59 -8.58
C SER A 188 17.92 31.16 -7.85
N GLY A 189 17.64 30.63 -6.66
CA GLY A 189 16.60 31.10 -5.74
C GLY A 189 17.16 32.02 -4.66
N SER A 190 16.27 32.53 -3.80
CA SER A 190 16.64 33.39 -2.67
C SER A 190 17.39 32.63 -1.56
N GLU A 191 17.11 31.33 -1.39
CA GLU A 191 17.68 30.50 -0.33
C GLU A 191 18.71 29.47 -0.83
N GLY A 192 18.93 29.37 -2.14
CA GLY A 192 19.79 28.36 -2.73
C GLY A 192 19.46 28.07 -4.19
N LYS A 193 19.82 26.87 -4.66
CA LYS A 193 19.40 26.42 -6.00
C LYS A 193 17.98 25.88 -5.94
N GLU A 194 17.23 26.08 -7.01
CA GLU A 194 15.87 25.56 -7.16
C GLU A 194 15.78 24.73 -8.45
N GLY A 195 15.26 23.52 -8.38
CA GLY A 195 15.08 22.65 -9.54
C GLY A 195 13.67 22.78 -10.12
N LEU A 196 13.54 22.85 -11.44
CA LEU A 196 12.29 22.53 -12.13
C LEU A 196 12.23 21.03 -12.32
N VAL A 197 11.38 20.37 -11.55
CA VAL A 197 11.22 18.92 -11.56
C VAL A 197 9.91 18.57 -12.25
N ARG A 198 10.03 17.74 -13.29
CA ARG A 198 8.91 17.14 -14.01
C ARG A 198 8.68 15.73 -13.48
N MET A 199 7.53 15.52 -12.85
CA MET A 199 7.07 14.23 -12.37
C MET A 199 6.12 13.62 -13.40
N GLN A 200 6.32 12.37 -13.82
CA GLN A 200 5.44 11.76 -14.82
C GLN A 200 5.26 10.26 -14.55
N PRO A 201 4.02 9.75 -14.45
CA PRO A 201 3.77 8.32 -14.44
C PRO A 201 4.38 7.68 -15.70
N LEU A 202 4.99 6.52 -15.55
CA LEU A 202 5.51 5.76 -16.68
C LEU A 202 4.77 4.42 -16.77
N PRO A 203 4.62 3.87 -17.99
CA PRO A 203 4.15 2.52 -18.14
C PRO A 203 5.14 1.54 -17.50
N GLU A 204 4.67 0.31 -17.27
CA GLU A 204 5.54 -0.76 -16.81
C GLU A 204 6.70 -1.00 -17.79
N LYS A 205 7.81 -1.53 -17.27
CA LYS A 205 9.01 -1.76 -18.09
C LYS A 205 8.68 -2.69 -19.26
N ASN A 206 9.04 -2.26 -20.47
CA ASN A 206 8.76 -2.97 -21.73
C ASN A 206 7.26 -3.09 -22.08
N LYS A 207 6.40 -2.22 -21.52
CA LYS A 207 4.98 -2.12 -21.89
C LYS A 207 4.65 -0.67 -22.26
N ASP A 208 3.53 -0.49 -22.95
CA ASP A 208 2.90 0.78 -23.30
C ASP A 208 1.76 1.15 -22.33
N TYR A 209 1.62 0.41 -21.23
CA TYR A 209 0.57 0.60 -20.23
C TYR A 209 1.03 0.26 -18.81
N ALA A 210 0.22 0.67 -17.83
CA ALA A 210 0.24 0.17 -16.46
C ALA A 210 -1.18 -0.22 -16.02
N MET A 211 -1.28 -1.19 -15.11
CA MET A 211 -2.55 -1.53 -14.45
C MET A 211 -2.66 -0.72 -13.15
N LEU A 212 -3.52 0.29 -13.12
CA LEU A 212 -3.59 1.25 -12.01
C LEU A 212 -5.04 1.45 -11.57
N THR A 213 -5.29 1.59 -10.27
CA THR A 213 -6.60 2.02 -9.80
C THR A 213 -6.66 3.55 -9.74
N VAL A 214 -7.33 4.15 -10.72
CA VAL A 214 -7.54 5.61 -10.79
C VAL A 214 -8.71 6.06 -9.90
N ARG A 215 -8.93 7.38 -9.75
CA ARG A 215 -10.00 7.89 -8.89
C ARG A 215 -11.36 7.34 -9.28
N GLY A 216 -12.10 6.88 -8.28
CA GLY A 216 -13.49 6.47 -8.46
C GLY A 216 -13.63 5.02 -8.90
N ASP A 217 -12.52 4.38 -9.27
CA ASP A 217 -12.47 2.98 -9.61
C ASP A 217 -12.14 2.12 -8.38
N THR A 218 -12.68 0.91 -8.37
CA THR A 218 -12.49 -0.08 -7.31
C THR A 218 -11.52 -1.18 -7.70
N GLU A 219 -11.26 -1.31 -9.00
CA GLU A 219 -10.39 -2.31 -9.60
C GLU A 219 -9.39 -1.60 -10.52
N PRO A 220 -8.17 -2.15 -10.67
CA PRO A 220 -7.16 -1.55 -11.54
C PRO A 220 -7.61 -1.64 -13.00
N SER A 221 -7.47 -0.52 -13.71
CA SER A 221 -7.75 -0.43 -15.14
C SER A 221 -6.46 -0.20 -15.93
N LYS A 222 -6.51 -0.56 -17.22
CA LYS A 222 -5.37 -0.38 -18.12
C LYS A 222 -5.26 1.11 -18.47
N VAL A 223 -4.19 1.75 -18.03
CA VAL A 223 -3.85 3.13 -18.40
C VAL A 223 -2.71 3.12 -19.40
N MET A 224 -2.90 3.75 -20.55
CA MET A 224 -1.91 3.79 -21.63
C MET A 224 -0.92 4.93 -21.41
N ASP A 225 0.25 4.84 -22.04
CA ASP A 225 1.31 5.85 -21.95
C ASP A 225 0.87 7.27 -22.35
N TYR A 226 0.00 7.39 -23.35
CA TYR A 226 -0.53 8.67 -23.83
C TYR A 226 -1.56 9.32 -22.90
N ASP A 227 -2.02 8.60 -21.87
CA ASP A 227 -2.88 9.11 -20.79
C ASP A 227 -2.03 9.55 -19.58
N MET A 228 -0.74 9.22 -19.53
CA MET A 228 0.16 9.50 -18.41
C MET A 228 0.87 10.86 -18.57
N HIS A 229 0.31 11.89 -17.95
CA HIS A 229 0.75 13.27 -18.15
C HIS A 229 1.72 13.79 -17.08
N PRO A 230 2.63 14.69 -17.48
CA PRO A 230 3.61 15.26 -16.57
C PRO A 230 3.01 16.34 -15.65
N VAL A 231 3.55 16.41 -14.44
CA VAL A 231 3.37 17.47 -13.46
C VAL A 231 4.68 18.23 -13.32
N TYR A 232 4.64 19.55 -13.35
CA TYR A 232 5.82 20.37 -13.17
C TYR A 232 5.81 21.02 -11.79
N MET A 233 6.93 20.96 -11.09
CA MET A 233 7.10 21.58 -9.78
C MET A 233 8.46 22.24 -9.68
N ARG A 234 8.48 23.53 -9.34
CA ARG A 234 9.72 24.20 -8.94
C ARG A 234 9.93 23.97 -7.46
N VAL A 235 11.05 23.35 -7.11
CA VAL A 235 11.36 22.97 -5.73
C VAL A 235 12.70 23.55 -5.28
N THR A 236 12.80 23.93 -4.01
CA THR A 236 14.07 24.35 -3.41
C THR A 236 15.03 23.18 -3.26
N ASP A 237 16.31 23.46 -2.97
CA ASP A 237 17.32 22.44 -2.65
C ASP A 237 17.02 21.65 -1.35
N THR A 238 15.97 22.00 -0.62
CA THR A 238 15.42 21.22 0.50
C THR A 238 14.14 20.47 0.15
N GLY A 239 13.64 20.55 -1.09
CA GLY A 239 12.44 19.85 -1.54
C GLY A 239 11.13 20.59 -1.26
N ARG A 240 11.17 21.86 -0.83
CA ARG A 240 9.95 22.65 -0.64
C ARG A 240 9.45 23.18 -1.98
N GLU A 241 8.15 23.08 -2.22
CA GLU A 241 7.52 23.65 -3.40
C GLU A 241 7.58 25.19 -3.37
N VAL A 242 8.03 25.77 -4.48
CA VAL A 242 7.93 27.19 -4.81
C VAL A 242 6.64 27.45 -5.59
N PHE A 243 6.40 26.65 -6.64
CA PHE A 243 5.13 26.60 -7.38
C PHE A 243 4.98 25.25 -8.11
N GLY A 244 3.77 24.92 -8.54
CA GLY A 244 3.50 23.79 -9.43
C GLY A 244 2.58 24.15 -10.60
N SER A 245 2.55 23.27 -11.60
CA SER A 245 1.70 23.41 -12.79
C SER A 245 1.34 22.05 -13.36
N LEU A 246 0.09 21.93 -13.83
CA LEU A 246 -0.46 20.78 -14.53
C LEU A 246 -0.80 21.19 -15.96
N PRO A 247 0.19 21.26 -16.87
CA PRO A 247 -0.07 21.74 -18.21
C PRO A 247 -1.06 20.82 -18.92
N SER A 248 -2.07 21.42 -19.53
CA SER A 248 -2.98 20.72 -20.44
C SER A 248 -2.16 20.15 -21.60
N TYR A 249 -2.13 18.82 -21.75
CA TYR A 249 -1.46 18.17 -22.87
C TYR A 249 -2.38 18.16 -24.09
N PHE A 250 -1.90 18.72 -25.19
CA PHE A 250 -2.57 18.65 -26.49
C PHE A 250 -1.70 17.79 -27.42
N PRO A 251 -2.13 16.57 -27.80
CA PRO A 251 -1.38 15.79 -28.79
C PRO A 251 -1.30 16.58 -30.09
N MET A 252 -0.12 16.56 -30.74
CA MET A 252 0.09 17.26 -32.01
C MET A 252 -0.66 16.61 -33.20
N GLU A 253 -1.36 15.49 -32.99
CA GLU A 253 -2.14 14.80 -34.01
C GLU A 253 -3.65 14.78 -33.67
N GLY A 254 -4.43 15.57 -34.42
CA GLY A 254 -5.73 15.17 -34.96
C GLY A 254 -6.96 15.02 -34.04
N THR A 255 -6.87 14.98 -32.72
CA THR A 255 -8.06 14.75 -31.87
C THR A 255 -8.73 16.05 -31.42
N SER A 256 -9.30 16.77 -32.39
CA SER A 256 -10.33 17.76 -32.09
C SER A 256 -11.64 17.01 -31.78
N GLY A 257 -12.02 16.88 -30.50
CA GLY A 257 -13.36 16.44 -30.11
C GLY A 257 -13.50 15.29 -29.11
N GLU A 258 -12.42 14.76 -28.50
CA GLU A 258 -12.57 13.73 -27.46
C GLU A 258 -12.83 14.36 -26.08
N SER A 259 -14.10 14.53 -25.73
CA SER A 259 -14.57 15.05 -24.43
C SER A 259 -14.38 14.07 -23.25
N PHE A 260 -13.62 12.99 -23.42
CA PHE A 260 -13.51 11.89 -22.43
C PHE A 260 -12.07 11.41 -22.18
N ARG A 261 -11.05 12.22 -22.50
CA ARG A 261 -9.66 11.83 -22.25
C ARG A 261 -9.39 11.77 -20.73
N THR A 262 -8.95 10.62 -20.25
CA THR A 262 -8.58 10.42 -18.84
C THR A 262 -7.15 10.90 -18.66
N ASP A 263 -6.97 12.17 -18.35
CA ASP A 263 -5.63 12.68 -18.05
C ASP A 263 -5.16 12.15 -16.67
N LEU A 264 -4.19 11.25 -16.65
CA LEU A 264 -3.61 10.72 -15.42
C LEU A 264 -2.42 11.57 -14.97
N PHE A 265 -2.55 12.16 -13.79
CA PHE A 265 -1.46 12.85 -13.09
C PHE A 265 -1.13 12.10 -11.78
N ALA A 266 0.16 12.00 -11.47
CA ALA A 266 0.63 11.52 -10.17
C ALA A 266 1.50 12.58 -9.50
N VAL A 267 1.10 12.99 -8.30
CA VAL A 267 1.84 13.98 -7.50
C VAL A 267 2.36 13.30 -6.23
N LEU A 268 3.63 12.90 -6.26
CA LEU A 268 4.36 12.40 -5.09
C LEU A 268 5.53 13.37 -4.82
N PRO A 269 5.36 14.37 -3.93
CA PRO A 269 6.41 15.36 -3.72
C PRO A 269 7.67 14.75 -3.10
N LEU A 270 8.84 15.31 -3.41
CA LEU A 270 10.09 14.94 -2.75
C LEU A 270 10.03 15.28 -1.24
N PRO A 271 10.63 14.44 -0.36
CA PRO A 271 10.73 14.74 1.06
C PRO A 271 11.41 16.07 1.38
N VAL A 272 10.95 16.74 2.43
CA VAL A 272 11.55 17.99 2.90
C VAL A 272 12.78 17.72 3.76
N LEU A 273 13.93 18.23 3.32
CA LEU A 273 15.23 18.12 3.99
C LEU A 273 15.44 19.27 5.02
N PRO A 274 16.32 19.09 6.01
CA PRO A 274 16.62 20.13 7.00
C PRO A 274 17.26 21.36 6.36
N THR A 275 16.83 22.56 6.79
CA THR A 275 17.41 23.83 6.32
C THR A 275 18.80 24.09 6.92
N LYS A 276 19.11 23.56 8.09
CA LYS A 276 20.43 23.69 8.74
C LYS A 276 21.28 22.43 8.50
N ALA A 277 22.58 22.54 8.78
CA ALA A 277 23.43 21.36 8.89
C ALA A 277 22.97 20.51 10.09
N VAL A 278 22.98 19.20 9.94
CA VAL A 278 22.54 18.25 10.97
C VAL A 278 23.57 17.14 11.19
N LYS A 279 23.58 16.59 12.40
CA LYS A 279 24.37 15.43 12.84
C LYS A 279 23.44 14.28 13.24
N PRO A 280 23.91 13.03 13.25
CA PRO A 280 23.12 11.92 13.78
C PRO A 280 22.60 12.24 15.19
N GLY A 281 21.30 12.05 15.39
CA GLY A 281 20.57 12.41 16.62
C GLY A 281 19.93 13.80 16.62
N ASP A 282 20.32 14.71 15.71
CA ASP A 282 19.72 16.04 15.64
C ASP A 282 18.25 15.96 15.21
N VAL A 283 17.45 16.88 15.78
CA VAL A 283 16.01 16.97 15.58
C VAL A 283 15.63 18.35 15.06
N TRP A 284 14.67 18.41 14.14
CA TRP A 284 14.10 19.67 13.65
C TRP A 284 12.60 19.55 13.38
N GLN A 285 11.96 20.69 13.11
CA GLN A 285 10.60 20.73 12.61
C GLN A 285 10.59 20.35 11.13
N GLY A 286 10.22 19.10 10.84
CA GLY A 286 10.04 18.58 9.50
C GLY A 286 8.65 18.89 8.95
N SER A 287 8.40 18.49 7.71
CA SER A 287 7.09 18.58 7.10
C SER A 287 6.89 17.43 6.12
N PHE A 288 5.70 16.82 6.14
CA PHE A 288 5.22 15.99 5.06
C PHE A 288 4.61 16.88 3.99
N LEU A 289 4.91 16.62 2.72
CA LEU A 289 4.24 17.26 1.60
C LEU A 289 3.33 16.22 0.95
N PHE A 290 2.05 16.55 0.86
CA PHE A 290 1.05 15.74 0.16
C PHE A 290 0.65 16.44 -1.11
N GLY A 291 0.44 15.70 -2.20
CA GLY A 291 -0.21 16.23 -3.39
C GLY A 291 -1.59 16.79 -3.01
N ALA A 292 -1.83 18.06 -3.32
CA ALA A 292 -3.08 18.78 -3.10
C ALA A 292 -3.31 19.68 -4.30
N TYR A 293 -4.03 19.15 -5.29
CA TYR A 293 -4.28 19.83 -6.55
C TYR A 293 -5.77 19.76 -6.88
N ASP A 294 -6.30 20.86 -7.38
CA ASP A 294 -7.68 20.98 -7.86
C ASP A 294 -7.66 21.09 -9.38
N LEU A 295 -8.21 20.09 -10.07
CA LEU A 295 -8.18 20.08 -11.54
C LEU A 295 -9.15 21.05 -12.17
N ALA A 296 -10.10 21.59 -11.40
CA ALA A 296 -10.85 22.76 -11.82
C ALA A 296 -9.96 24.02 -11.95
N LYS A 297 -8.79 24.01 -11.29
CA LYS A 297 -7.78 25.08 -11.30
C LYS A 297 -6.49 24.68 -12.01
N LYS A 298 -6.51 23.66 -12.87
CA LYS A 298 -5.30 23.13 -13.51
C LYS A 298 -4.49 24.17 -14.30
N ASP A 299 -5.16 25.20 -14.81
CA ASP A 299 -4.55 26.27 -15.60
C ASP A 299 -4.02 27.43 -14.72
N GLU A 300 -4.21 27.38 -13.39
CA GLU A 300 -3.66 28.34 -12.43
C GLU A 300 -2.26 27.89 -11.96
N ILE A 301 -1.33 28.85 -11.80
CA ILE A 301 -0.05 28.59 -11.14
C ILE A 301 -0.29 28.64 -9.63
N ASP A 302 -0.67 27.51 -9.07
CA ASP A 302 -0.93 27.34 -7.64
C ASP A 302 0.02 26.30 -7.02
N LYS A 303 0.01 26.21 -5.69
CA LYS A 303 0.70 25.13 -4.99
C LYS A 303 -0.03 23.82 -5.25
N LEU A 304 0.71 22.81 -5.70
CA LEU A 304 0.25 21.44 -5.86
C LEU A 304 0.51 20.60 -4.60
N THR A 305 1.07 21.19 -3.54
CA THR A 305 1.34 20.50 -2.28
C THR A 305 0.75 21.19 -1.06
N GLN A 306 0.35 20.36 -0.10
CA GLN A 306 -0.01 20.78 1.24
C GLN A 306 0.97 20.21 2.27
N ALA A 307 1.44 21.08 3.16
CA ALA A 307 2.39 20.71 4.19
C ALA A 307 1.70 20.32 5.50
N LEU A 308 2.05 19.17 6.06
CA LEU A 308 1.72 18.78 7.44
C LEU A 308 3.00 18.81 8.28
N PRO A 309 3.11 19.71 9.28
CA PRO A 309 4.28 19.75 10.16
C PRO A 309 4.48 18.44 10.93
N GLY A 310 5.74 18.03 11.09
CA GLY A 310 6.12 16.83 11.83
C GLY A 310 7.43 17.01 12.58
N LYS A 311 7.78 16.03 13.40
CA LYS A 311 9.09 15.96 14.05
C LYS A 311 10.02 15.13 13.17
N ALA A 312 11.12 15.73 12.73
CA ALA A 312 12.13 15.03 11.92
C ALA A 312 13.43 14.82 12.71
N VAL A 313 14.10 13.71 12.45
CA VAL A 313 15.33 13.27 13.10
C VAL A 313 16.30 12.73 12.06
N PHE A 314 17.59 13.07 12.19
CA PHE A 314 18.65 12.44 11.41
C PHE A 314 19.11 11.20 12.17
N GLU A 315 18.66 10.01 11.75
CA GLU A 315 18.94 8.78 12.50
C GLU A 315 20.42 8.41 12.47
N GLY A 316 21.06 8.67 11.32
CA GLY A 316 22.44 8.29 11.07
C GLY A 316 22.66 8.03 9.60
N VAL A 317 23.76 7.38 9.29
CA VAL A 317 24.18 7.07 7.93
C VAL A 317 24.25 5.57 7.74
N GLU A 318 23.77 5.10 6.60
CA GLU A 318 23.88 3.69 6.23
C GLU A 318 24.06 3.53 4.72
N TRP A 319 24.67 2.43 4.31
CA TRP A 319 24.68 2.01 2.91
C TRP A 319 23.29 1.50 2.52
N GLN A 320 22.78 2.00 1.38
CA GLN A 320 21.55 1.56 0.74
C GLN A 320 21.82 1.36 -0.77
N HIS A 321 21.64 0.15 -1.27
CA HIS A 321 21.98 -0.27 -2.64
C HIS A 321 23.41 0.10 -3.08
N GLY A 322 24.38 -0.06 -2.18
CA GLY A 322 25.76 0.33 -2.45
C GLY A 322 25.98 1.83 -2.56
N ILE A 323 25.05 2.66 -2.06
CA ILE A 323 25.15 4.13 -2.02
C ILE A 323 25.18 4.61 -0.56
N PRO A 324 26.11 5.49 -0.17
CA PRO A 324 26.16 6.02 1.19
C PRO A 324 25.03 7.04 1.40
N CYS A 325 24.08 6.71 2.27
CA CYS A 325 22.87 7.47 2.48
C CYS A 325 22.78 8.08 3.88
N ALA A 326 22.16 9.25 3.98
CA ALA A 326 21.64 9.78 5.23
C ALA A 326 20.23 9.22 5.44
N LYS A 327 19.98 8.63 6.60
CA LYS A 327 18.67 8.10 6.99
C LYS A 327 17.94 9.10 7.86
N LEU A 328 16.79 9.57 7.36
CA LEU A 328 15.96 10.57 8.01
C LEU A 328 14.64 9.94 8.41
N ARG A 329 14.18 10.19 9.64
CA ARG A 329 12.84 9.81 10.08
C ARG A 329 12.02 11.05 10.35
N THR A 330 10.82 11.14 9.77
CA THR A 330 9.83 12.14 10.12
C THR A 330 8.60 11.46 10.68
N THR A 331 8.09 11.92 11.81
CA THR A 331 6.87 11.37 12.42
C THR A 331 5.91 12.49 12.79
N VAL A 332 4.61 12.17 12.71
CA VAL A 332 3.55 12.98 13.29
C VAL A 332 2.47 12.05 13.82
N ALA A 333 1.96 12.37 15.01
CA ALA A 333 0.77 11.78 15.58
C ALA A 333 -0.23 12.93 15.78
N VAL A 334 -1.34 12.87 15.06
CA VAL A 334 -2.37 13.92 15.05
C VAL A 334 -3.70 13.34 15.49
N GLY A 335 -4.45 14.14 16.24
CA GLY A 335 -5.84 13.82 16.55
C GLY A 335 -6.73 14.08 15.33
N ALA A 336 -7.90 13.46 15.28
CA ALA A 336 -8.85 13.59 14.18
C ALA A 336 -9.26 15.05 13.83
N LYS A 337 -9.08 16.00 14.76
CA LYS A 337 -9.39 17.43 14.55
C LYS A 337 -8.32 18.17 13.74
N ASP A 338 -7.05 17.81 13.89
CA ASP A 338 -5.91 18.50 13.26
C ASP A 338 -5.70 18.09 11.80
N LEU A 339 -6.41 17.05 11.35
CA LEU A 339 -6.36 16.48 10.01
C LEU A 339 -7.41 17.07 9.06
N LYS A 340 -8.41 17.80 9.58
CA LYS A 340 -9.49 18.39 8.76
C LYS A 340 -8.97 19.38 7.72
N ASP A 341 -7.86 20.04 8.02
CA ASP A 341 -7.24 20.98 7.10
C ASP A 341 -6.42 20.27 6.02
N VAL A 342 -5.98 19.03 6.24
CA VAL A 342 -5.29 18.19 5.23
C VAL A 342 -6.34 17.44 4.41
N SER A 343 -6.95 18.17 3.48
CA SER A 343 -8.11 17.80 2.65
C SER A 343 -8.04 16.46 1.87
N ASN A 344 -6.88 15.78 1.87
CA ASN A 344 -6.61 14.54 1.12
C ASN A 344 -6.37 13.32 2.00
N LEU A 345 -6.50 13.42 3.32
CA LEU A 345 -6.50 12.24 4.19
C LEU A 345 -7.97 11.90 4.48
N GLY A 346 -8.54 11.00 3.68
CA GLY A 346 -9.90 10.51 3.87
C GLY A 346 -10.11 10.01 5.30
N LEU A 347 -10.82 10.78 6.11
CA LEU A 347 -11.20 10.41 7.46
C LEU A 347 -12.66 9.94 7.46
N GLN A 348 -12.90 8.74 7.96
CA GLN A 348 -14.25 8.28 8.25
C GLN A 348 -14.96 9.20 9.26
N GLN A 349 -16.26 9.41 9.05
CA GLN A 349 -17.18 9.84 10.10
C GLN A 349 -17.41 8.66 11.07
N GLY A 350 -16.47 8.52 11.98
CA GLY A 350 -16.52 7.76 13.23
C GLY A 350 -15.61 8.49 14.23
N GLN A 351 -15.58 8.12 15.51
CA GLN A 351 -14.56 8.66 16.41
C GLN A 351 -13.17 8.11 16.01
N ALA A 352 -12.56 8.69 14.97
CA ALA A 352 -11.16 8.43 14.64
C ALA A 352 -10.34 8.81 15.89
N SER A 353 -9.67 7.82 16.47
CA SER A 353 -8.99 7.97 17.77
C SER A 353 -7.60 8.55 17.61
N SER A 354 -6.88 8.19 16.53
CA SER A 354 -5.57 8.75 16.19
C SER A 354 -5.15 8.42 14.75
N VAL A 355 -4.37 9.31 14.12
CA VAL A 355 -3.61 9.01 12.90
C VAL A 355 -2.14 9.21 13.19
N LYS A 356 -1.34 8.22 12.80
CA LYS A 356 0.12 8.25 12.85
C LYS A 356 0.64 8.22 11.42
N ILE A 357 1.54 9.15 11.11
CA ILE A 357 2.25 9.16 9.83
C ILE A 357 3.75 9.09 10.14
N GLU A 358 4.44 8.21 9.44
CA GLU A 358 5.86 7.98 9.58
C GLU A 358 6.50 7.93 8.19
N SER A 359 7.57 8.68 7.98
CA SER A 359 8.38 8.63 6.77
C SER A 359 9.82 8.30 7.13
N LEU A 360 10.39 7.29 6.48
CA LEU A 360 11.81 6.98 6.47
C LEU A 360 12.38 7.31 5.10
N VAL A 361 13.45 8.10 5.05
CA VAL A 361 14.07 8.56 3.81
C VAL A 361 15.55 8.23 3.82
N TRP A 362 16.02 7.60 2.75
CA TRP A 362 17.43 7.37 2.47
C TRP A 362 17.88 8.33 1.37
N LEU A 363 18.59 9.39 1.75
CA LEU A 363 19.12 10.40 0.84
C LEU A 363 20.59 10.09 0.52
N ALA A 364 20.92 9.84 -0.75
CA ALA A 364 22.30 9.70 -1.21
C ALA A 364 23.10 10.97 -0.90
N MET A 365 24.14 10.84 -0.09
CA MET A 365 24.88 12.00 0.39
C MET A 365 25.85 12.59 -0.63
N ASP A 366 26.34 11.76 -1.55
CA ASP A 366 27.19 12.14 -2.67
C ASP A 366 26.39 12.86 -3.77
N ARG A 367 25.20 12.35 -4.10
CA ARG A 367 24.36 12.82 -5.20
C ARG A 367 23.27 13.81 -4.80
N GLY A 368 22.86 13.85 -3.53
CA GLY A 368 21.71 14.64 -3.10
C GLY A 368 20.44 14.22 -3.83
N GLN A 369 20.15 12.92 -3.85
CA GLN A 369 18.94 12.34 -4.45
C GLN A 369 18.36 11.31 -3.48
N VAL A 370 17.05 11.12 -3.49
CA VAL A 370 16.43 10.05 -2.68
C VAL A 370 16.72 8.72 -3.35
N ILE A 371 17.15 7.73 -2.57
CA ILE A 371 17.35 6.36 -3.02
C ILE A 371 16.14 5.50 -2.65
N ARG A 372 15.61 5.73 -1.45
CA ARG A 372 14.42 5.05 -0.95
C ARG A 372 13.65 5.97 -0.02
N GLN A 373 12.34 5.86 -0.04
CA GLN A 373 11.44 6.44 0.93
C GLN A 373 10.37 5.43 1.28
N GLU A 374 10.07 5.30 2.57
CA GLU A 374 8.94 4.52 3.08
C GLU A 374 8.03 5.49 3.82
N LEU A 375 6.78 5.62 3.36
CA LEU A 375 5.75 6.41 4.01
C LEU A 375 4.66 5.47 4.52
N VAL A 376 4.47 5.44 5.84
CA VAL A 376 3.45 4.63 6.51
C VAL A 376 2.44 5.57 7.15
N LEU A 377 1.18 5.39 6.76
CA LEU A 377 0.03 6.05 7.36
C LEU A 377 -0.79 5.00 8.10
N SER A 378 -0.97 5.16 9.40
CA SER A 378 -1.79 4.28 10.22
C SER A 378 -2.93 5.07 10.84
N GLN A 379 -4.15 4.57 10.67
CA GLN A 379 -5.35 5.12 11.28
C GLN A 379 -5.97 4.07 12.19
N GLU A 380 -6.38 4.50 13.39
CA GLU A 380 -7.18 3.68 14.30
C GLU A 380 -8.56 4.31 14.49
N SER A 381 -9.61 3.47 14.45
CA SER A 381 -11.00 3.91 14.58
C SER A 381 -11.79 2.92 15.43
N LEU A 382 -12.66 3.47 16.28
CA LEU A 382 -13.64 2.69 17.04
C LEU A 382 -14.94 2.63 16.26
N VAL A 383 -15.41 1.42 15.97
CA VAL A 383 -16.64 1.16 15.22
C VAL A 383 -17.59 0.35 16.09
N ASP A 384 -18.85 0.75 16.17
CA ASP A 384 -19.90 -0.03 16.83
C ASP A 384 -20.44 -1.08 15.83
N VAL A 385 -20.33 -2.36 16.17
CA VAL A 385 -20.84 -3.48 15.37
C VAL A 385 -22.07 -4.05 16.06
N ALA A 386 -23.17 -4.18 15.32
CA ALA A 386 -24.37 -4.83 15.82
C ALA A 386 -24.12 -6.33 15.97
N VAL A 387 -24.20 -6.85 17.19
CA VAL A 387 -24.17 -8.30 17.41
C VAL A 387 -25.56 -8.82 17.07
N ASN A 388 -25.69 -9.54 15.96
CA ASN A 388 -26.94 -10.20 15.62
C ASN A 388 -27.07 -11.41 16.56
N THR A 389 -27.72 -11.23 17.71
CA THR A 389 -28.16 -12.31 18.59
C THR A 389 -29.30 -13.07 17.92
N GLY A 390 -28.95 -13.86 16.90
CA GLY A 390 -29.80 -14.91 16.38
C GLY A 390 -30.01 -15.94 17.47
N GLY A 391 -31.19 -15.87 18.12
CA GLY A 391 -31.59 -16.80 19.16
C GLY A 391 -31.54 -18.23 18.68
N GLY A 392 -30.56 -18.98 19.19
CA GLY A 392 -30.58 -20.43 19.17
C GLY A 392 -31.58 -20.95 20.21
N GLY A 393 -32.45 -21.87 19.81
CA GLY A 393 -33.29 -22.64 20.71
C GLY A 393 -34.14 -23.65 19.97
N GLY A 394 -33.73 -24.93 19.95
CA GLY A 394 -34.58 -26.01 19.48
C GLY A 394 -33.85 -27.28 19.02
N PHE A 395 -33.29 -28.03 19.95
CA PHE A 395 -32.98 -29.46 19.76
C PHE A 395 -34.29 -30.23 19.52
N GLY A 396 -34.37 -31.06 18.48
CA GLY A 396 -35.48 -32.01 18.30
C GLY A 396 -35.47 -32.85 17.02
N GLY A 397 -34.88 -34.05 17.10
CA GLY A 397 -35.36 -35.33 16.53
C GLY A 397 -35.42 -35.58 15.00
N PRO A 398 -35.04 -36.79 14.52
CA PRO A 398 -35.14 -37.16 13.11
C PRO A 398 -36.48 -37.86 12.77
N SER A 399 -37.19 -37.34 11.79
CA SER A 399 -38.25 -38.00 11.00
C SER A 399 -38.53 -37.07 9.81
N GLY A 400 -38.79 -37.45 8.58
CA GLY A 400 -39.28 -38.65 7.91
C GLY A 400 -39.77 -38.15 6.54
N ALA A 401 -39.76 -39.02 5.54
CA ALA A 401 -40.02 -38.72 4.13
C ALA A 401 -41.25 -37.84 3.84
N ALA A 402 -41.18 -37.03 2.76
CA ALA A 402 -41.97 -37.23 1.53
C ALA A 402 -42.09 -35.94 0.68
N THR A 403 -41.98 -36.12 -0.65
CA THR A 403 -42.70 -35.39 -1.73
C THR A 403 -42.56 -33.85 -1.80
N GLY A 404 -42.21 -33.20 -2.91
CA GLY A 404 -42.10 -33.59 -4.32
C GLY A 404 -42.38 -32.35 -5.19
N GLY A 405 -41.73 -32.25 -6.34
CA GLY A 405 -42.33 -31.63 -7.52
C GLY A 405 -41.84 -30.26 -7.99
N LYS A 406 -41.31 -30.28 -9.24
CA LYS A 406 -41.34 -29.24 -10.29
C LYS A 406 -40.43 -28.02 -10.05
N GLY A 407 -39.40 -27.72 -10.85
CA GLY A 407 -39.19 -27.92 -12.28
C GLY A 407 -39.49 -26.63 -13.06
N GLY A 408 -38.49 -25.98 -13.67
CA GLY A 408 -38.75 -24.99 -14.73
C GLY A 408 -37.75 -23.84 -14.96
N ARG A 409 -36.83 -24.08 -15.91
CA ARG A 409 -36.39 -23.19 -17.03
C ARG A 409 -35.69 -21.83 -16.81
N ILE A 410 -34.42 -21.85 -17.21
CA ILE A 410 -33.65 -21.03 -18.17
C ILE A 410 -34.44 -20.01 -19.05
N GLY A 411 -33.90 -18.80 -19.13
CA GLY A 411 -34.01 -17.78 -20.20
C GLY A 411 -33.41 -16.46 -19.69
N GLY A 412 -32.47 -15.74 -20.30
CA GLY A 412 -32.03 -15.65 -21.70
C GLY A 412 -32.48 -14.31 -22.29
N GLY A 413 -31.56 -13.35 -22.43
CA GLY A 413 -31.74 -12.03 -23.09
C GLY A 413 -31.26 -10.88 -22.19
N GLY A 414 -30.31 -10.01 -22.56
CA GLY A 414 -29.95 -9.49 -23.87
C GLY A 414 -30.73 -8.20 -24.15
N ASN A 415 -30.11 -7.03 -23.93
CA ASN A 415 -30.38 -5.70 -24.52
C ASN A 415 -29.39 -4.68 -23.89
N ALA A 416 -28.42 -4.16 -24.64
CA ALA A 416 -28.53 -3.01 -25.56
C ALA A 416 -28.73 -1.68 -24.80
N PHE A 417 -27.62 -1.01 -24.47
CA PHE A 417 -27.58 0.36 -23.95
C PHE A 417 -27.59 1.34 -25.12
N GLY A 418 -28.69 2.08 -25.26
CA GLY A 418 -28.77 3.34 -26.00
C GLY A 418 -28.76 4.48 -24.99
N GLY A 419 -27.85 5.44 -25.17
CA GLY A 419 -27.67 6.59 -24.29
C GLY A 419 -28.77 7.64 -24.44
N GLU A 420 -28.96 8.41 -23.37
CA GLU A 420 -29.57 9.72 -23.42
C GLU A 420 -28.81 10.62 -22.43
N ALA A 421 -28.36 11.76 -22.95
CA ALA A 421 -27.55 12.76 -22.26
C ALA A 421 -28.37 13.49 -21.20
N GLY A 422 -27.77 13.70 -20.03
CA GLY A 422 -28.31 14.54 -18.97
C GLY A 422 -27.17 15.14 -18.17
N ASP A 423 -27.14 16.48 -18.15
CA ASP A 423 -26.21 17.36 -17.45
C ASP A 423 -25.83 16.87 -16.04
N ILE A 424 -24.52 16.77 -15.78
CA ILE A 424 -23.97 16.72 -14.42
C ILE A 424 -22.81 17.69 -14.33
N ASP A 425 -23.08 18.80 -13.66
CA ASP A 425 -22.10 19.73 -13.10
C ASP A 425 -21.05 18.99 -12.26
N ARG A 426 -19.77 19.35 -12.52
CA ARG A 426 -18.55 19.16 -11.70
C ARG A 426 -17.84 17.80 -11.75
N PRO A 427 -16.70 17.70 -12.45
CA PRO A 427 -15.69 16.69 -12.24
C PRO A 427 -14.44 17.29 -11.58
N GLY A 428 -14.27 17.07 -10.28
CA GLY A 428 -12.98 17.23 -9.59
C GLY A 428 -12.29 15.86 -9.51
N LEU A 429 -11.01 15.80 -9.82
CA LEU A 429 -10.13 14.62 -10.01
C LEU A 429 -9.29 14.28 -8.72
N PRO A 430 -8.62 13.10 -8.60
CA PRO A 430 -8.32 12.37 -7.35
C PRO A 430 -7.61 13.10 -6.22
N SER A 431 -8.29 13.14 -5.08
CA SER A 431 -7.66 13.05 -3.77
C SER A 431 -7.60 11.60 -3.31
N PHE A 432 -6.58 11.23 -2.56
CA PHE A 432 -6.50 9.95 -1.85
C PHE A 432 -7.78 9.76 -1.02
N SER A 433 -8.63 8.79 -1.39
CA SER A 433 -9.87 8.47 -0.69
C SER A 433 -9.67 7.23 0.17
N LEU A 434 -9.32 7.41 1.43
CA LEU A 434 -9.37 6.39 2.49
C LEU A 434 -10.78 6.38 3.15
N ASN A 435 -11.86 6.21 2.37
CA ASN A 435 -13.23 6.26 2.91
C ASN A 435 -13.99 4.94 2.74
N PRO A 436 -14.07 4.11 3.78
CA PRO A 436 -15.11 3.08 3.88
C PRO A 436 -16.47 3.72 4.23
N GLN A 437 -17.53 3.39 3.49
CA GLN A 437 -18.91 3.74 3.84
C GLN A 437 -19.56 2.63 4.67
N VAL A 438 -20.30 3.02 5.72
CA VAL A 438 -21.11 2.12 6.55
C VAL A 438 -22.52 2.08 5.97
N GLY A 439 -22.94 0.92 5.47
CA GLY A 439 -24.29 0.67 5.00
C GLY A 439 -25.31 0.81 6.13
N PRO A 440 -26.62 0.97 5.81
CA PRO A 440 -27.69 1.05 6.81
C PRO A 440 -27.84 -0.21 7.69
N ASP A 441 -27.11 -1.28 7.39
CA ASP A 441 -27.00 -2.55 8.11
C ASP A 441 -25.71 -2.68 8.96
N GLY A 442 -24.85 -1.65 8.98
CA GLY A 442 -23.58 -1.67 9.71
C GLY A 442 -22.42 -2.33 8.94
N GLY A 443 -22.60 -2.68 7.67
CA GLY A 443 -21.53 -3.23 6.81
C GLY A 443 -20.57 -2.14 6.34
N VAL A 444 -19.26 -2.37 6.49
CA VAL A 444 -18.21 -1.45 6.03
C VAL A 444 -17.78 -1.85 4.61
N THR A 445 -18.14 -1.07 3.59
CA THR A 445 -17.67 -1.29 2.21
C THR A 445 -16.54 -0.31 1.90
N LEU A 446 -15.35 -0.84 1.57
CA LEU A 446 -14.15 -0.04 1.29
C LEU A 446 -14.03 0.41 -0.18
N PHE A 447 -14.91 -0.11 -1.04
CA PHE A 447 -14.96 0.15 -2.47
C PHE A 447 -16.42 0.16 -2.91
N GLN A 448 -16.90 1.24 -3.52
CA GLN A 448 -18.28 1.28 -4.02
C GLN A 448 -18.39 0.38 -5.25
N GLN A 449 -19.00 -0.80 -5.09
CA GLN A 449 -19.73 -1.39 -6.22
C GLN A 449 -20.92 -0.47 -6.48
N ARG A 450 -20.91 0.30 -7.58
CA ARG A 450 -22.11 1.01 -8.05
C ARG A 450 -23.11 -0.02 -8.56
N GLY A 451 -23.69 -0.81 -7.66
CA GLY A 451 -24.88 -1.59 -7.92
C GLY A 451 -26.06 -0.63 -7.94
N GLY A 452 -26.61 -0.38 -9.14
CA GLY A 452 -27.81 0.42 -9.30
C GLY A 452 -28.98 -0.16 -8.50
N ALA A 453 -29.23 0.39 -7.32
CA ALA A 453 -30.47 0.17 -6.59
C ALA A 453 -31.59 0.94 -7.32
N ARG A 454 -32.24 0.23 -8.24
CA ARG A 454 -33.49 0.63 -8.90
C ARG A 454 -34.58 0.70 -7.83
N GLY A 455 -34.68 1.83 -7.14
CA GLY A 455 -35.81 2.15 -6.28
C GLY A 455 -37.08 2.24 -7.12
N GLY A 456 -37.97 1.27 -6.96
CA GLY A 456 -39.27 1.26 -7.60
C GLY A 456 -40.12 2.45 -7.17
N ARG A 457 -40.37 3.37 -8.09
CA ARG A 457 -41.56 4.23 -8.04
C ARG A 457 -42.75 3.42 -8.54
N GLN A 458 -43.64 3.05 -7.64
CA GLN A 458 -45.01 2.66 -7.97
C GLN A 458 -45.93 3.82 -7.59
N GLY A 459 -46.64 4.39 -8.57
CA GLY A 459 -47.64 5.43 -8.35
C GLY A 459 -47.82 6.32 -9.58
N GLY A 460 -48.68 5.88 -10.49
CA GLY A 460 -49.07 6.60 -11.71
C GLY A 460 -49.86 7.89 -11.47
N PRO A 461 -50.22 8.60 -12.56
CA PRO A 461 -50.56 10.02 -12.55
C PRO A 461 -52.06 10.27 -12.32
N PRO A 462 -52.44 11.55 -12.13
CA PRO A 462 -53.48 12.04 -13.00
C PRO A 462 -53.18 13.38 -13.68
N ALA A 463 -53.84 13.51 -14.81
CA ALA A 463 -53.86 14.62 -15.74
C ALA A 463 -54.42 15.93 -15.14
N GLY A 464 -53.82 17.04 -15.56
CA GLY A 464 -54.50 18.13 -16.25
C GLY A 464 -55.51 18.99 -15.47
N SER A 465 -55.16 20.25 -15.25
CA SER A 465 -56.15 21.34 -15.34
C SER A 465 -55.50 22.69 -15.67
N VAL A 466 -56.34 23.51 -16.29
CA VAL A 466 -56.14 24.70 -17.12
C VAL A 466 -56.31 26.00 -16.27
N PRO A 467 -55.88 27.20 -16.71
CA PRO A 467 -55.90 28.45 -15.92
C PRO A 467 -57.30 29.12 -15.80
N PRO A 468 -57.43 30.22 -15.02
CA PRO A 468 -58.70 30.67 -14.43
C PRO A 468 -59.52 31.61 -15.31
N GLY A 469 -60.85 31.55 -15.16
CA GLY A 469 -61.77 32.53 -15.73
C GLY A 469 -63.23 32.38 -15.28
N THR A 470 -63.72 33.41 -14.59
CA THR A 470 -64.96 34.16 -14.91
C THR A 470 -66.35 33.54 -14.59
N PHE A 471 -67.05 34.23 -13.66
CA PHE A 471 -68.50 34.46 -13.51
C PHE A 471 -69.47 33.34 -13.04
N GLY A 472 -70.28 33.67 -12.02
CA GLY A 472 -71.74 33.54 -12.12
C GLY A 472 -72.52 32.73 -11.07
N ALA A 473 -72.92 33.41 -9.98
CA ALA A 473 -74.29 33.38 -9.40
C ALA A 473 -74.80 32.08 -8.68
N PRO A 474 -75.95 32.13 -7.94
CA PRO A 474 -75.93 31.84 -6.50
C PRO A 474 -76.97 30.81 -5.99
N GLY A 475 -76.79 30.33 -4.75
CA GLY A 475 -77.92 30.12 -3.83
C GLY A 475 -78.13 28.72 -3.24
N ARG A 476 -78.32 28.73 -1.90
CA ARG A 476 -79.22 27.94 -1.01
C ARG A 476 -78.48 27.47 0.26
N GLN A 477 -78.75 28.09 1.42
CA GLN A 477 -79.72 27.59 2.44
C GLN A 477 -79.39 26.15 2.85
N GLY A 478 -78.60 25.88 3.91
CA GLY A 478 -78.96 25.94 5.35
C GLY A 478 -79.65 24.63 5.80
N PRO A 479 -79.86 24.32 7.10
CA PRO A 479 -79.12 24.64 8.33
C PRO A 479 -79.00 23.43 9.33
N GLY A 480 -78.31 23.64 10.46
CA GLY A 480 -78.48 22.88 11.73
C GLY A 480 -77.68 21.57 11.81
N GLY A 481 -76.93 21.24 12.86
CA GLY A 481 -77.03 21.58 14.28
C GLY A 481 -77.31 20.30 15.04
N PHE A 482 -76.42 19.85 15.93
CA PHE A 482 -76.76 19.41 17.29
C PHE A 482 -75.51 18.96 18.06
N SER A 483 -75.49 19.46 19.29
CA SER A 483 -74.60 19.21 20.42
C SER A 483 -74.97 17.93 21.18
N GLY A 484 -73.98 17.33 21.85
CA GLY A 484 -74.19 16.72 23.17
C GLY A 484 -73.89 15.21 23.31
N PRO A 485 -73.82 14.70 24.55
CA PRO A 485 -72.52 14.34 25.15
C PRO A 485 -72.51 12.97 25.87
N GLY A 486 -71.32 12.55 26.33
CA GLY A 486 -71.18 11.87 27.61
C GLY A 486 -71.06 10.34 27.63
N GLY A 487 -69.85 9.88 27.97
CA GLY A 487 -69.55 8.89 29.03
C GLY A 487 -70.17 7.48 28.99
N PHE A 488 -69.31 6.45 29.06
CA PHE A 488 -69.29 5.52 30.21
C PHE A 488 -68.05 4.60 30.16
N SER A 489 -67.60 4.23 31.35
CA SER A 489 -66.37 3.52 31.69
C SER A 489 -66.54 2.01 31.88
N GLY A 490 -65.53 1.24 31.44
CA GLY A 490 -65.07 -0.03 32.03
C GLY A 490 -65.46 -1.32 31.28
N PRO A 491 -64.85 -2.48 31.61
CA PRO A 491 -63.42 -2.75 31.87
C PRO A 491 -62.91 -3.95 31.06
N GLY A 492 -61.60 -4.07 30.77
CA GLY A 492 -61.08 -5.35 30.29
C GLY A 492 -59.66 -5.37 29.72
N ALA A 493 -58.86 -6.26 30.32
CA ALA A 493 -57.77 -7.03 29.70
C ALA A 493 -56.42 -6.34 29.40
N GLY A 494 -55.52 -6.49 30.37
CA GLY A 494 -54.12 -6.91 30.25
C GLY A 494 -53.39 -6.70 28.92
N GLY A 495 -52.42 -5.78 28.93
CA GLY A 495 -51.34 -5.71 27.96
C GLY A 495 -50.00 -5.81 28.68
N GLY A 496 -49.29 -6.91 28.47
CA GLY A 496 -47.99 -7.19 29.05
C GLY A 496 -46.92 -6.18 28.61
N ALA A 497 -46.01 -5.89 29.54
CA ALA A 497 -44.82 -5.11 29.29
C ALA A 497 -43.95 -5.78 28.22
N GLY A 498 -43.94 -5.22 27.01
CA GLY A 498 -42.94 -5.52 26.00
C GLY A 498 -41.61 -4.91 26.43
N ALA A 499 -40.74 -5.73 27.02
CA ALA A 499 -39.34 -5.39 27.22
C ALA A 499 -38.68 -5.22 25.85
N GLY A 500 -38.29 -3.99 25.52
CA GLY A 500 -37.50 -3.69 24.32
C GLY A 500 -36.18 -4.45 24.37
N GLY A 501 -35.98 -5.36 23.44
CA GLY A 501 -34.69 -6.00 23.21
C GLY A 501 -33.70 -4.94 22.69
N GLY A 502 -32.88 -4.40 23.59
CA GLY A 502 -31.73 -3.60 23.20
C GLY A 502 -30.77 -4.47 22.40
N GLN A 503 -30.54 -4.13 21.14
CA GLN A 503 -29.43 -4.69 20.38
C GLN A 503 -28.13 -4.36 21.12
N ALA A 504 -27.39 -5.39 21.52
CA ALA A 504 -26.06 -5.20 22.06
C ALA A 504 -25.13 -4.77 20.92
N THR A 505 -24.63 -3.54 20.97
CA THR A 505 -23.54 -3.08 20.11
C THR A 505 -22.22 -3.47 20.75
N GLN A 506 -21.34 -4.10 19.99
CA GLN A 506 -19.98 -4.40 20.41
C GLN A 506 -19.03 -3.43 19.74
N LYS A 507 -18.14 -2.81 20.52
CA LYS A 507 -17.08 -1.95 19.99
C LYS A 507 -15.96 -2.79 19.37
N GLN A 508 -15.67 -2.53 18.11
CA GLN A 508 -14.54 -3.08 17.37
C GLN A 508 -13.50 -2.00 17.12
N ILE A 509 -12.22 -2.36 17.26
CA ILE A 509 -11.10 -1.53 16.85
C ILE A 509 -10.76 -1.93 15.42
N VAL A 510 -10.82 -0.95 14.53
CA VAL A 510 -10.40 -1.10 13.14
C VAL A 510 -9.13 -0.29 12.97
N ARG A 511 -8.08 -0.94 12.43
CA ARG A 511 -6.84 -0.30 12.06
C ARG A 511 -6.63 -0.43 10.56
N ILE A 512 -6.42 0.71 9.91
CA ILE A 512 -6.07 0.78 8.50
C ILE A 512 -4.61 1.23 8.42
N SER A 513 -3.82 0.57 7.59
CA SER A 513 -2.45 0.97 7.29
C SER A 513 -2.28 1.13 5.79
N ALA A 514 -1.76 2.26 5.35
CA ALA A 514 -1.31 2.48 3.98
C ALA A 514 0.22 2.64 4.01
N THR A 515 0.90 1.86 3.18
CA THR A 515 2.35 1.88 3.03
C THR A 515 2.70 2.23 1.60
N ILE A 516 3.48 3.28 1.41
CA ILE A 516 4.02 3.70 0.11
C ILE A 516 5.54 3.58 0.18
N ILE A 517 6.12 2.73 -0.66
CA ILE A 517 7.56 2.56 -0.80
C ILE A 517 7.97 3.13 -2.15
N MET A 518 8.72 4.22 -2.14
CA MET A 518 9.35 4.79 -3.32
C MET A 518 10.82 4.38 -3.34
N GLU A 519 11.26 3.69 -4.39
CA GLU A 519 12.62 3.18 -4.51
C GLU A 519 13.19 3.47 -5.90
N LEU A 520 14.41 4.00 -5.95
CA LEU A 520 15.06 4.38 -7.20
C LEU A 520 15.32 3.13 -8.05
N GLU A 521 14.87 3.14 -9.31
CA GLU A 521 15.09 2.06 -10.25
C GLU A 521 16.59 2.00 -10.59
N SER A 522 17.21 0.86 -10.30
CA SER A 522 18.65 0.61 -10.45
C SER A 522 19.06 0.22 -11.86
#